data_AF-A0A521HVK4-F1
#
_entry.id   AF-A0A521HVK4-F1
#
_cell.length_a   1.000
_cell.length_b   1.000
_cell.length_c   1.000
_cell.angle_alpha   90.00
_cell.angle_beta   90.00
_cell.angle_gamma   90.00
#
_symmetry.space_group_name_H-M   'P 1'
#
loop_
_entity.id
_entity.type
_entity.pdbx_description
1 polymer ?
#
loop_
_entity_poly.entity_id
_entity_poly.type
_entity_poly.pdbx_seq_one_letter_code
_entity_poly.pdbx_strand_id
1 'polypeptide(L)'
;MNGTDNIQAIRRLEAVQISDAGLFVLAVHAFAEATIRRTISATTEEYRDANFAYLVNEYRRYLLEQNAGVYHRDLDVLRHLSNTHHKTNRVRHEFESLDPEEIRIATQHLVSFCSLAGLPVEKELGRLKQALDVWNERKTLGELESENCALRQNYEKIRTDHLELLQKYDELSRHRDEKEHLLRALSRAEKSLADEEKSSSKKAERIEELRKERGKLKNELHEKNREIESLKEAEKKLEQFKELLVHAQTRMDYERMVVRLTAEQTAVLSQIALDKDFLIKGTAGTGKTLVLLKAIEKAKGRGTGKANAQNELGLQEISGSVALLTYTNTLVKYD
;
A
#
# COMPACT_ATOMS: atom_id res chain seq x y z
N MET A 1 36.48 -5.97 -21.00
CA MET A 1 35.07 -5.56 -21.18
C MET A 1 34.90 -4.15 -20.67
N ASN A 2 34.16 -3.33 -21.42
CA ASN A 2 33.93 -1.91 -21.17
C ASN A 2 33.21 -1.70 -19.83
N GLY A 3 33.43 -0.56 -19.16
CA GLY A 3 32.88 -0.27 -17.82
C GLY A 3 31.36 -0.45 -17.67
N THR A 4 30.61 -0.51 -18.77
CA THR A 4 29.17 -0.80 -18.83
C THR A 4 28.79 -2.17 -18.27
N ASP A 5 29.61 -3.21 -18.46
CA ASP A 5 29.26 -4.58 -18.06
C ASP A 5 29.38 -4.77 -16.54
N ASN A 6 30.33 -4.05 -15.92
CA ASN A 6 30.52 -4.05 -14.46
C ASN A 6 29.40 -3.27 -13.76
N ILE A 7 28.91 -2.18 -14.36
CA ILE A 7 27.76 -1.43 -13.86
C ILE A 7 26.49 -2.30 -13.91
N GLN A 8 26.27 -3.03 -15.00
CA GLN A 8 25.11 -3.92 -15.11
C GLN A 8 25.17 -5.07 -14.10
N ALA A 9 26.35 -5.63 -13.86
CA ALA A 9 26.54 -6.67 -12.84
C ALA A 9 26.22 -6.15 -11.43
N ILE A 10 26.65 -4.94 -11.09
CA ILE A 10 26.37 -4.34 -9.77
C ILE A 10 24.89 -3.98 -9.60
N ARG A 11 24.20 -3.55 -10.67
CA ARG A 11 22.73 -3.37 -10.63
C ARG A 11 21.98 -4.69 -10.41
N ARG A 12 22.51 -5.80 -10.94
CA ARG A 12 21.95 -7.14 -10.65
C ARG A 12 22.19 -7.53 -9.19
N LEU A 13 23.35 -7.18 -8.62
CA LEU A 13 23.63 -7.39 -7.20
C LEU A 13 22.65 -6.60 -6.32
N GLU A 14 22.30 -5.36 -6.68
CA GLU A 14 21.28 -4.56 -5.99
C GLU A 14 19.91 -5.25 -5.99
N ALA A 15 19.47 -5.79 -7.15
CA ALA A 15 18.21 -6.51 -7.24
C ALA A 15 18.20 -7.81 -6.40
N VAL A 16 19.31 -8.55 -6.40
CA VAL A 16 19.47 -9.79 -5.63
C VAL A 16 19.56 -9.49 -4.13
N GLN A 17 20.21 -8.39 -3.77
CA GLN A 17 20.25 -7.90 -2.39
C GLN A 17 18.83 -7.66 -1.88
N ILE A 18 17.85 -7.32 -2.70
CA ILE A 18 16.46 -7.09 -2.26
C ILE A 18 15.70 -8.42 -2.09
N SER A 19 16.14 -9.52 -2.71
CA SER A 19 15.40 -10.78 -2.66
C SER A 19 15.90 -11.74 -1.58
N ASP A 20 17.21 -12.01 -1.50
CA ASP A 20 17.76 -13.09 -0.68
C ASP A 20 19.20 -12.77 -0.24
N ALA A 21 19.44 -12.88 1.07
CA ALA A 21 20.72 -12.60 1.70
C ALA A 21 21.83 -13.57 1.28
N GLY A 22 21.54 -14.87 1.23
CA GLY A 22 22.47 -15.92 0.83
C GLY A 22 22.87 -15.80 -0.63
N LEU A 23 21.88 -15.59 -1.50
CA LEU A 23 22.09 -15.39 -2.93
C LEU A 23 22.92 -14.13 -3.20
N PHE A 24 22.70 -13.07 -2.42
CA PHE A 24 23.48 -11.84 -2.53
C PHE A 24 24.96 -12.07 -2.21
N VAL A 25 25.29 -12.70 -1.08
CA VAL A 25 26.70 -12.96 -0.73
C VAL A 25 27.37 -13.87 -1.76
N LEU A 26 26.67 -14.89 -2.27
CA LEU A 26 27.17 -15.72 -3.37
C LEU A 26 27.47 -14.89 -4.62
N ALA A 27 26.57 -14.00 -5.00
CA ALA A 27 26.71 -13.16 -6.18
C ALA A 27 27.87 -12.15 -6.03
N VAL A 28 28.12 -11.62 -4.82
CA VAL A 28 29.27 -10.76 -4.52
C VAL A 28 30.59 -11.51 -4.74
N HIS A 29 30.70 -12.74 -4.22
CA HIS A 29 31.91 -13.55 -4.40
C HIS A 29 32.11 -13.97 -5.87
N ALA A 30 31.04 -14.34 -6.58
CA ALA A 30 31.10 -14.67 -8.00
C ALA A 30 31.51 -13.46 -8.85
N PHE A 31 31.04 -12.26 -8.50
CA PHE A 31 31.44 -11.01 -9.16
C PHE A 31 32.93 -10.69 -8.94
N ALA A 32 33.41 -10.82 -7.70
CA ALA A 32 34.82 -10.61 -7.38
C ALA A 32 35.71 -11.64 -8.12
N GLU A 33 35.31 -12.91 -8.13
CA GLU A 33 36.02 -13.97 -8.86
C GLU A 33 36.09 -13.68 -10.36
N ALA A 34 34.95 -13.33 -10.98
CA ALA A 34 34.90 -13.01 -12.40
C ALA A 34 35.77 -11.80 -12.75
N THR A 35 35.84 -10.81 -11.87
CA THR A 35 36.67 -9.62 -12.05
C THR A 35 38.16 -9.97 -11.94
N ILE A 36 38.55 -10.76 -10.95
CA ILE A 36 39.93 -11.25 -10.76
C ILE A 36 40.39 -12.12 -11.93
N ARG A 37 39.55 -13.06 -12.37
CA ARG A 37 39.88 -13.92 -13.53
C ARG A 37 40.08 -13.08 -14.78
N ARG A 38 39.29 -12.03 -15.01
CA ARG A 38 39.48 -11.15 -16.16
C ARG A 38 40.78 -10.35 -16.11
N THR A 39 41.21 -9.91 -14.93
CA THR A 39 42.45 -9.14 -14.78
C THR A 39 43.69 -10.04 -14.88
N ILE A 40 43.66 -11.26 -14.34
CA ILE A 40 44.80 -12.19 -14.35
C ILE A 40 44.85 -13.06 -15.61
N SER A 41 43.71 -13.59 -16.10
CA SER A 41 43.67 -14.40 -17.32
C SER A 41 43.95 -13.60 -18.59
N ALA A 42 43.99 -12.27 -18.51
CA ALA A 42 44.58 -11.44 -19.58
C ALA A 42 46.09 -11.68 -19.74
N THR A 43 46.74 -12.28 -18.73
CA THR A 43 48.19 -12.44 -18.65
C THR A 43 48.64 -13.90 -18.86
N THR A 44 47.84 -14.91 -18.46
CA THR A 44 48.20 -16.35 -18.61
C THR A 44 46.99 -17.29 -18.66
N GLU A 45 47.01 -18.32 -19.51
CA GLU A 45 45.93 -19.33 -19.67
C GLU A 45 45.87 -20.39 -18.56
N GLU A 46 46.86 -20.45 -17.67
CA GLU A 46 47.02 -21.50 -16.64
C GLU A 46 45.99 -21.43 -15.49
N TYR A 47 45.17 -20.38 -15.42
CA TYR A 47 44.32 -20.10 -14.27
C TYR A 47 42.85 -20.56 -14.41
N ARG A 48 42.53 -21.38 -15.43
CA ARG A 48 41.15 -21.78 -15.72
C ARG A 48 40.50 -22.56 -14.57
N ASP A 49 41.23 -23.50 -13.97
CA ASP A 49 40.73 -24.40 -12.91
C ASP A 49 41.24 -24.04 -11.50
N ALA A 50 41.85 -22.87 -11.33
CA ALA A 50 42.40 -22.47 -10.05
C ALA A 50 41.32 -22.18 -8.99
N ASN A 51 41.61 -22.57 -7.74
CA ASN A 51 40.77 -22.29 -6.57
C ASN A 51 40.70 -20.77 -6.30
N PHE A 52 39.56 -20.28 -5.81
CA PHE A 52 39.32 -18.88 -5.46
C PHE A 52 40.40 -18.29 -4.55
N ALA A 53 40.84 -19.02 -3.52
CA ALA A 53 41.91 -18.57 -2.63
C ALA A 53 43.25 -18.35 -3.36
N TYR A 54 43.53 -19.18 -4.36
CA TYR A 54 44.73 -19.05 -5.19
C TYR A 54 44.61 -17.83 -6.12
N LEU A 55 43.46 -17.61 -6.75
CA LEU A 55 43.20 -16.45 -7.61
C LEU A 55 43.32 -15.13 -6.85
N VAL A 56 42.80 -15.05 -5.62
CA VAL A 56 42.89 -13.86 -4.77
C VAL A 56 44.34 -13.54 -4.39
N ASN A 57 45.17 -14.57 -4.12
CA ASN A 57 46.58 -14.39 -3.81
C ASN A 57 47.40 -13.93 -5.02
N GLU A 58 47.13 -14.47 -6.21
CA GLU A 58 47.76 -14.03 -7.45
C GLU A 58 47.33 -12.60 -7.81
N TYR A 59 46.06 -12.24 -7.60
CA TYR A 59 45.60 -10.87 -7.80
C TYR A 59 46.32 -9.89 -6.88
N ARG A 60 46.55 -10.29 -5.63
CA ARG A 60 47.32 -9.52 -4.66
C ARG A 60 48.78 -9.33 -5.12
N ARG A 61 49.41 -10.37 -5.69
CA ARG A 61 50.77 -10.25 -6.24
C ARG A 61 50.82 -9.27 -7.41
N TYR A 62 49.89 -9.41 -8.35
CA TYR A 62 49.74 -8.49 -9.48
C TYR A 62 49.60 -7.02 -9.04
N LEU A 63 48.76 -6.74 -8.03
CA LEU A 63 48.58 -5.39 -7.50
C LEU A 63 49.83 -4.84 -6.80
N LEU A 64 50.61 -5.69 -6.12
CA LEU A 64 51.87 -5.31 -5.48
C LEU A 64 52.97 -5.03 -6.51
N GLU A 65 52.99 -5.76 -7.62
CA GLU A 65 53.95 -5.57 -8.73
C GLU A 65 53.63 -4.29 -9.54
N GLN A 66 52.35 -4.00 -9.79
CA GLN A 66 51.93 -2.79 -10.50
C GLN A 66 52.16 -1.51 -9.69
N ASN A 67 52.06 -1.58 -8.36
CA ASN A 67 52.20 -0.43 -7.46
C ASN A 67 53.37 -0.60 -6.49
N ALA A 68 54.56 -0.88 -7.02
CA ALA A 68 55.77 -1.07 -6.22
C ALA A 68 56.04 0.16 -5.31
N GLY A 69 55.88 -0.01 -4.00
CA GLY A 69 56.22 0.99 -2.98
C GLY A 69 55.05 1.69 -2.27
N VAL A 70 53.78 1.41 -2.60
CA VAL A 70 52.61 1.99 -1.91
C VAL A 70 51.95 0.97 -0.99
N TYR A 71 51.85 1.28 0.31
CA TYR A 71 51.14 0.44 1.27
C TYR A 71 49.62 0.64 1.12
N HIS A 72 48.94 -0.34 0.54
CA HIS A 72 47.48 -0.32 0.42
C HIS A 72 46.85 -1.01 1.63
N ARG A 73 46.26 -0.22 2.54
CA ARG A 73 45.48 -0.69 3.71
C ARG A 73 44.31 -1.60 3.31
N ASP A 74 43.81 -1.47 2.09
CA ASP A 74 42.67 -2.22 1.59
C ASP A 74 43.04 -3.65 1.13
N LEU A 75 44.33 -4.02 1.04
CA LEU A 75 44.75 -5.39 0.65
C LEU A 75 44.30 -6.46 1.65
N ASP A 76 44.05 -6.08 2.90
CA ASP A 76 43.49 -6.99 3.90
C ASP A 76 42.08 -7.46 3.53
N VAL A 77 41.32 -6.69 2.75
CA VAL A 77 39.99 -7.05 2.26
C VAL A 77 40.06 -8.30 1.37
N LEU A 78 41.11 -8.47 0.57
CA LEU A 78 41.32 -9.67 -0.24
C LEU A 78 41.53 -10.91 0.65
N ARG A 79 42.27 -10.76 1.75
CA ARG A 79 42.45 -11.83 2.74
C ARG A 79 41.13 -12.18 3.42
N HIS A 80 40.32 -11.19 3.76
CA HIS A 80 38.99 -11.41 4.33
C HIS A 80 38.04 -12.07 3.32
N LEU A 81 38.07 -11.68 2.05
CA LEU A 81 37.28 -12.30 0.99
C LEU A 81 37.62 -13.79 0.80
N SER A 82 38.91 -14.14 0.83
CA SER A 82 39.36 -15.54 0.78
C SER A 82 38.92 -16.31 2.01
N ASN A 83 39.03 -15.71 3.20
CA ASN A 83 38.62 -16.36 4.44
C ASN A 83 37.11 -16.56 4.50
N THR A 84 36.29 -15.60 4.09
CA THR A 84 34.81 -15.71 4.12
C THR A 84 34.27 -16.65 3.05
N HIS A 85 35.08 -17.04 2.06
CA HIS A 85 34.64 -17.90 0.97
C HIS A 85 34.13 -19.29 1.41
N HIS A 86 34.62 -19.82 2.55
CA HIS A 86 34.08 -21.09 3.10
C HIS A 86 32.61 -20.95 3.51
N LYS A 87 32.20 -19.78 4.05
CA LYS A 87 30.80 -19.51 4.42
C LYS A 87 29.91 -19.43 3.19
N THR A 88 30.38 -18.80 2.11
CA THR A 88 29.65 -18.86 0.84
C THR A 88 29.49 -20.27 0.30
N ASN A 89 30.48 -21.15 0.49
CA ASN A 89 30.36 -22.54 0.09
C ASN A 89 29.31 -23.29 0.94
N ARG A 90 29.20 -22.98 2.24
CA ARG A 90 28.12 -23.50 3.09
C ARG A 90 26.75 -22.99 2.65
N VAL A 91 26.60 -21.70 2.35
CA VAL A 91 25.36 -21.16 1.75
C VAL A 91 25.03 -21.87 0.42
N ARG A 92 26.04 -22.14 -0.42
CA ARG A 92 25.88 -22.83 -1.71
C ARG A 92 25.42 -24.28 -1.57
N HIS A 93 25.86 -24.99 -0.53
CA HIS A 93 25.62 -26.42 -0.37
C HIS A 93 24.54 -26.76 0.66
N GLU A 94 24.34 -25.92 1.68
CA GLU A 94 23.48 -26.16 2.84
C GLU A 94 22.33 -25.15 2.97
N PHE A 95 22.26 -24.11 2.10
CA PHE A 95 21.26 -23.04 2.19
C PHE A 95 21.14 -22.41 3.59
N GLU A 96 22.28 -22.27 4.28
CA GLU A 96 22.36 -21.71 5.63
C GLU A 96 21.84 -20.25 5.64
N SER A 97 20.97 -19.93 6.61
CA SER A 97 20.47 -18.57 6.81
C SER A 97 21.59 -17.68 7.32
N LEU A 98 21.90 -16.61 6.60
CA LEU A 98 22.93 -15.64 6.99
C LEU A 98 22.34 -14.55 7.89
N ASP A 99 23.15 -14.09 8.84
CA ASP A 99 22.80 -12.94 9.68
C ASP A 99 22.87 -11.62 8.89
N PRO A 100 22.05 -10.62 9.25
CA PRO A 100 22.10 -9.28 8.63
C PRO A 100 23.50 -8.63 8.69
N GLU A 101 24.26 -8.91 9.73
CA GLU A 101 25.65 -8.43 9.89
C GLU A 101 26.60 -9.03 8.85
N GLU A 102 26.38 -10.28 8.42
CA GLU A 102 27.21 -10.91 7.40
C GLU A 102 26.97 -10.28 6.01
N ILE A 103 25.75 -9.82 5.75
CA ILE A 103 25.39 -9.04 4.54
C ILE A 103 26.11 -7.69 4.55
N ARG A 104 26.19 -7.02 5.70
CA ARG A 104 26.90 -5.74 5.85
C ARG A 104 28.40 -5.91 5.59
N ILE A 105 29.01 -6.95 6.17
CA ILE A 105 30.42 -7.29 5.96
C ILE A 105 30.68 -7.59 4.47
N ALA A 106 29.83 -8.38 3.82
CA ALA A 106 29.95 -8.69 2.39
C ALA A 106 29.81 -7.42 1.51
N THR A 107 28.89 -6.52 1.86
CA THR A 107 28.70 -5.26 1.14
C THR A 107 29.91 -4.33 1.32
N GLN A 108 30.48 -4.27 2.52
CA GLN A 108 31.69 -3.49 2.78
C GLN A 108 32.89 -4.06 2.02
N HIS A 109 33.04 -5.38 1.98
CA HIS A 109 34.07 -6.04 1.16
C HIS A 109 33.91 -5.75 -0.33
N LEU A 110 32.67 -5.74 -0.85
CA LEU A 110 32.40 -5.38 -2.24
C LEU A 110 32.81 -3.92 -2.54
N VAL A 111 32.47 -2.98 -1.66
CA VAL A 111 32.83 -1.56 -1.82
C VAL A 111 34.35 -1.39 -1.88
N SER A 112 35.06 -1.99 -0.92
CA SER A 112 36.52 -1.93 -0.88
C SER A 112 37.19 -2.68 -2.04
N PHE A 113 36.59 -3.76 -2.54
CA PHE A 113 37.07 -4.46 -3.73
C PHE A 113 36.91 -3.60 -4.99
N CYS A 114 35.76 -2.94 -5.15
CA CYS A 114 35.51 -2.05 -6.29
C CYS A 114 36.46 -0.84 -6.31
N SER A 115 36.80 -0.27 -5.14
CA SER A 115 37.78 0.80 -5.04
C SER A 115 39.19 0.33 -5.38
N LEU A 116 39.58 -0.87 -4.92
CA LEU A 116 40.88 -1.48 -5.27
C LEU A 116 41.00 -1.82 -6.76
N ALA A 117 39.92 -2.30 -7.37
CA ALA A 117 39.89 -2.63 -8.79
C ALA A 117 39.77 -1.40 -9.71
N GLY A 118 39.67 -0.18 -9.16
CA GLY A 118 39.58 1.06 -9.93
C GLY A 118 38.28 1.18 -10.75
N LEU A 119 37.19 0.56 -10.29
CA LEU A 119 35.92 0.54 -11.02
C LEU A 119 35.09 1.81 -10.74
N PRO A 120 34.61 2.56 -11.76
CA PRO A 120 33.85 3.79 -11.57
C PRO A 120 32.38 3.50 -11.23
N VAL A 121 32.10 3.04 -10.00
CA VAL A 121 30.77 2.53 -9.60
C VAL A 121 30.22 3.17 -8.32
N GLU A 122 30.67 4.39 -8.01
CA GLU A 122 30.35 5.08 -6.74
C GLU A 122 28.84 5.30 -6.52
N LYS A 123 28.07 5.54 -7.59
CA LYS A 123 26.62 5.80 -7.50
C LYS A 123 25.83 4.54 -7.15
N GLU A 124 26.10 3.44 -7.83
CA GLU A 124 25.44 2.15 -7.58
C GLU A 124 25.85 1.57 -6.22
N LEU A 125 27.10 1.76 -5.78
CA LEU A 125 27.54 1.38 -4.43
C LEU A 125 26.83 2.19 -3.33
N GLY A 126 26.49 3.46 -3.58
CA GLY A 126 25.67 4.27 -2.67
C GLY A 126 24.26 3.71 -2.48
N ARG A 127 23.63 3.22 -3.56
CA ARG A 127 22.30 2.57 -3.49
C ARG A 127 22.35 1.25 -2.73
N LEU A 128 23.40 0.47 -2.95
CA LEU A 128 23.62 -0.81 -2.27
C LEU A 128 23.76 -0.64 -0.74
N LYS A 129 24.35 0.48 -0.30
CA LYS A 129 24.39 0.86 1.12
C LYS A 129 23.02 1.27 1.66
N GLN A 130 22.25 2.07 0.92
CA GLN A 130 20.89 2.46 1.32
C GLN A 130 19.95 1.25 1.41
N ALA A 131 20.12 0.26 0.52
CA ALA A 131 19.34 -0.96 0.55
C ALA A 131 19.57 -1.78 1.84
N LEU A 132 20.74 -1.68 2.50
CA LEU A 132 20.99 -2.34 3.78
C LEU A 132 20.15 -1.78 4.94
N ASP A 133 19.82 -0.49 4.90
CA ASP A 133 18.97 0.11 5.93
C ASP A 133 17.55 -0.48 5.88
N VAL A 134 17.05 -0.70 4.66
CA VAL A 134 15.74 -1.33 4.37
C VAL A 134 15.67 -2.77 4.88
N TRP A 135 16.79 -3.50 4.94
CA TRP A 135 16.80 -4.87 5.46
C TRP A 135 16.48 -4.96 6.94
N ASN A 136 16.89 -3.97 7.74
CA ASN A 136 16.58 -3.97 9.17
C ASN A 136 15.09 -3.70 9.45
N GLU A 137 14.39 -3.08 8.49
CA GLU A 137 12.97 -2.74 8.60
C GLU A 137 12.04 -3.85 8.10
N ARG A 138 12.60 -4.92 7.49
CA ARG A 138 11.80 -6.03 6.98
C ARG A 138 11.33 -6.92 8.13
N LYS A 139 10.02 -6.92 8.34
CA LYS A 139 9.33 -7.95 9.11
C LYS A 139 9.60 -9.31 8.46
N THR A 140 9.85 -10.31 9.28
CA THR A 140 10.03 -11.68 8.84
C THR A 140 8.74 -12.22 8.20
N LEU A 141 8.84 -13.25 7.34
CA LEU A 141 7.66 -13.83 6.69
C LEU A 141 6.63 -14.31 7.71
N GLY A 142 7.07 -14.90 8.83
CA GLY A 142 6.17 -15.33 9.91
C GLY A 142 5.46 -14.18 10.61
N GLU A 143 6.13 -13.04 10.81
CA GLU A 143 5.50 -11.83 11.33
C GLU A 143 4.45 -11.28 10.36
N LEU A 144 4.76 -11.23 9.05
CA LEU A 144 3.80 -10.81 8.02
C LEU A 144 2.59 -11.74 7.92
N GLU A 145 2.79 -13.05 8.04
CA GLU A 145 1.70 -14.03 8.07
C GLU A 145 0.83 -13.88 9.32
N SER A 146 1.45 -13.65 10.48
CA SER A 146 0.73 -13.40 11.74
C SER A 146 -0.09 -12.11 11.68
N GLU A 147 0.45 -11.04 11.10
CA GLU A 147 -0.24 -9.77 10.91
C GLU A 147 -1.40 -9.91 9.93
N ASN A 148 -1.19 -10.61 8.81
CA ASN A 148 -2.28 -10.91 7.87
C ASN A 148 -3.38 -11.75 8.53
N CYS A 149 -3.02 -12.73 9.37
CA CYS A 149 -3.99 -13.53 10.11
C CYS A 149 -4.78 -12.65 11.10
N ALA A 150 -4.11 -11.78 11.85
CA ALA A 150 -4.73 -10.84 12.77
C ALA A 150 -5.67 -9.85 12.04
N LEU A 151 -5.25 -9.32 10.90
CA LEU A 151 -6.07 -8.43 10.07
C LEU A 151 -7.32 -9.15 9.55
N ARG A 152 -7.20 -10.39 9.09
CA ARG A 152 -8.35 -11.21 8.66
C ARG A 152 -9.32 -11.47 9.80
N GLN A 153 -8.81 -11.82 10.98
CA GLN A 153 -9.66 -12.01 12.16
C GLN A 153 -10.39 -10.73 12.57
N ASN A 154 -9.70 -9.58 12.52
CA ASN A 154 -10.32 -8.29 12.82
C ASN A 154 -11.38 -7.92 11.78
N TYR A 155 -11.12 -8.19 10.50
CA TYR A 155 -12.09 -7.98 9.43
C TYR A 155 -13.37 -8.82 9.64
N GLU A 156 -13.22 -10.11 9.94
CA GLU A 156 -14.36 -10.98 10.19
C GLU A 156 -15.16 -10.54 11.42
N LYS A 157 -14.50 -10.11 12.51
CA LYS A 157 -15.18 -9.54 13.68
C LYS A 157 -15.97 -8.28 13.33
N ILE A 158 -15.35 -7.34 12.60
CA ILE A 158 -16.04 -6.11 12.18
C ILE A 158 -17.24 -6.44 11.27
N ARG A 159 -17.10 -7.44 10.40
CA ARG A 159 -18.17 -7.90 9.52
C ARG A 159 -19.33 -8.51 10.30
N THR A 160 -19.07 -9.36 11.30
CA THR A 160 -20.12 -9.94 12.15
C THR A 160 -20.83 -8.85 12.95
N ASP A 161 -20.07 -7.95 13.56
CA ASP A 161 -20.62 -6.83 14.33
C ASP A 161 -21.50 -5.92 13.46
N HIS A 162 -21.12 -5.70 12.19
CA HIS A 162 -21.90 -4.94 11.24
C HIS A 162 -23.23 -5.63 10.89
N LEU A 163 -23.22 -6.94 10.66
CA LEU A 163 -24.43 -7.72 10.41
C LEU A 163 -25.38 -7.68 11.62
N GLU A 164 -24.87 -7.81 12.84
CA GLU A 164 -25.67 -7.68 14.06
C GLU A 164 -26.26 -6.28 14.22
N LEU A 165 -25.51 -5.23 13.87
CA LEU A 165 -26.00 -3.86 13.93
C LEU A 165 -27.14 -3.61 12.93
N LEU A 166 -27.05 -4.19 11.73
CA LEU A 166 -28.11 -4.12 10.72
C LEU A 166 -29.39 -4.83 11.19
N GLN A 167 -29.26 -6.02 11.80
CA GLN A 167 -30.40 -6.73 12.36
C GLN A 167 -31.10 -5.92 13.46
N LYS A 168 -30.31 -5.35 14.39
CA LYS A 168 -30.83 -4.46 15.45
C LYS A 168 -31.52 -3.22 14.88
N TYR A 169 -31.04 -2.69 13.76
CA TYR A 169 -31.66 -1.56 13.07
C TYR A 169 -33.03 -1.92 12.49
N ASP A 170 -33.12 -3.08 11.82
CA ASP A 170 -34.38 -3.58 11.27
C ASP A 170 -35.42 -3.84 12.37
N GLU A 171 -35.00 -4.42 13.49
CA GLU A 171 -35.84 -4.61 14.68
C GLU A 171 -36.33 -3.28 15.26
N LEU A 172 -35.42 -2.32 15.41
CA LEU A 172 -35.74 -0.98 15.90
C LEU A 172 -36.74 -0.26 14.97
N SER A 173 -36.59 -0.39 13.65
CA SER A 173 -37.54 0.15 12.69
C SER A 173 -38.94 -0.47 12.86
N ARG A 174 -39.02 -1.80 12.99
CA ARG A 174 -40.30 -2.50 13.22
C ARG A 174 -40.99 -2.05 14.51
N HIS A 175 -40.24 -1.97 15.61
CA HIS A 175 -40.79 -1.51 16.89
C HIS A 175 -41.29 -0.06 16.85
N ARG A 176 -40.65 0.80 16.04
CA ARG A 176 -41.12 2.18 15.81
C ARG A 176 -42.44 2.21 15.05
N ASP A 177 -42.55 1.42 13.99
CA ASP A 177 -43.78 1.33 13.20
C ASP A 177 -44.94 0.77 14.03
N GLU A 178 -44.67 -0.27 14.83
CA GLU A 178 -45.64 -0.85 15.77
C GLU A 178 -46.10 0.17 16.82
N LYS A 179 -45.16 0.92 17.40
CA LYS A 179 -45.46 1.99 18.36
C LYS A 179 -46.33 3.07 17.72
N GLU A 180 -46.05 3.48 16.49
CA GLU A 180 -46.87 4.47 15.78
C GLU A 180 -48.28 3.93 15.53
N HIS A 181 -48.41 2.66 15.14
CA HIS A 181 -49.70 2.00 14.98
C HIS A 181 -50.49 1.97 16.29
N LEU A 182 -49.85 1.59 17.42
CA LEU A 182 -50.46 1.58 18.74
C LEU A 182 -50.88 2.99 19.20
N LEU A 183 -50.08 4.02 18.94
CA LEU A 183 -50.45 5.41 19.22
C LEU A 183 -51.69 5.85 18.44
N ARG A 184 -51.78 5.49 17.16
CA ARG A 184 -52.96 5.75 16.33
C ARG A 184 -54.19 5.00 16.84
N ALA A 185 -54.04 3.73 17.24
CA ALA A 185 -55.11 2.93 17.81
C ALA A 185 -55.61 3.51 19.14
N LEU A 186 -54.70 3.92 20.01
CA LEU A 186 -55.00 4.56 21.30
C LEU A 186 -55.73 5.89 21.08
N SER A 187 -55.30 6.72 20.14
CA SER A 187 -56.00 7.97 19.80
C SER A 187 -57.43 7.73 19.29
N ARG A 188 -57.66 6.66 18.51
CA ARG A 188 -59.02 6.27 18.06
C ARG A 188 -59.89 5.78 19.22
N ALA A 189 -59.32 4.96 20.11
CA ALA A 189 -60.01 4.48 21.29
C ALA A 189 -60.40 5.63 22.23
N GLU A 190 -59.49 6.59 22.46
CA GLU A 190 -59.76 7.80 23.27
C GLU A 190 -60.86 8.68 22.68
N LYS A 191 -60.86 8.89 21.35
CA LYS A 191 -61.94 9.63 20.67
C LYS A 191 -63.29 8.93 20.80
N SER A 192 -63.32 7.61 20.60
CA SER A 192 -64.54 6.81 20.71
C SER A 192 -65.10 6.83 22.14
N LEU A 193 -64.21 6.78 23.14
CA LEU A 193 -64.58 6.89 24.56
C LEU A 193 -65.15 8.27 24.88
N ALA A 194 -64.53 9.34 24.37
CA ALA A 194 -65.01 10.72 24.56
C ALA A 194 -66.36 10.99 23.86
N ASP A 195 -66.62 10.37 22.72
CA ASP A 195 -67.88 10.47 21.99
C ASP A 195 -69.00 9.65 22.69
N GLU A 196 -68.68 8.45 23.18
CA GLU A 196 -69.62 7.63 23.96
C GLU A 196 -69.96 8.25 25.33
N GLU A 197 -68.99 8.91 26.01
CA GLU A 197 -69.22 9.64 27.26
C GLU A 197 -70.13 10.87 27.07
N LYS A 198 -70.10 11.52 25.90
CA LYS A 198 -71.02 12.61 25.55
C LYS A 198 -72.43 12.10 25.19
N SER A 199 -72.56 10.86 24.70
CA SER A 199 -73.84 10.24 24.39
C SER A 199 -74.52 9.67 25.65
N SER A 200 -75.27 10.53 26.34
CA SER A 200 -75.81 10.38 27.70
C SER A 200 -76.80 9.21 28.01
N SER A 201 -76.79 8.02 27.39
CA SER A 201 -77.70 6.96 27.87
C SER A 201 -77.33 5.51 27.52
N LYS A 202 -77.14 4.69 28.59
CA LYS A 202 -77.33 3.23 28.66
C LYS A 202 -76.25 2.27 28.10
N LYS A 203 -74.97 2.64 28.04
CA LYS A 203 -73.90 1.69 27.67
C LYS A 203 -72.71 1.66 28.64
N ALA A 204 -72.97 1.49 29.94
CA ALA A 204 -71.92 1.37 30.96
C ALA A 204 -70.96 0.20 30.68
N GLU A 205 -71.47 -0.93 30.16
CA GLU A 205 -70.65 -2.09 29.78
C GLU A 205 -69.69 -1.78 28.62
N ARG A 206 -70.16 -1.05 27.60
CA ARG A 206 -69.34 -0.64 26.44
C ARG A 206 -68.22 0.33 26.84
N ILE A 207 -68.53 1.27 27.74
CA ILE A 207 -67.55 2.22 28.28
C ILE A 207 -66.48 1.47 29.10
N GLU A 208 -66.87 0.46 29.88
CA GLU A 208 -65.93 -0.35 30.65
C GLU A 208 -65.06 -1.25 29.75
N GLU A 209 -65.61 -1.79 28.65
CA GLU A 209 -64.86 -2.48 27.60
C GLU A 209 -63.80 -1.56 26.96
N LEU A 210 -64.19 -0.34 26.54
CA LEU A 210 -63.27 0.64 25.96
C LEU A 210 -62.19 1.09 26.94
N ARG A 211 -62.51 1.18 28.25
CA ARG A 211 -61.52 1.47 29.30
C ARG A 211 -60.51 0.35 29.45
N LYS A 212 -60.94 -0.91 29.39
CA LYS A 212 -60.05 -2.08 29.39
C LYS A 212 -59.18 -2.14 28.15
N GLU A 213 -59.73 -1.87 26.97
CA GLU A 213 -58.98 -1.79 25.71
C GLU A 213 -57.92 -0.69 25.75
N ARG A 214 -58.26 0.50 26.25
CA ARG A 214 -57.29 1.58 26.47
C ARG A 214 -56.18 1.16 27.44
N GLY A 215 -56.53 0.46 28.52
CA GLY A 215 -55.56 -0.06 29.48
C GLY A 215 -54.58 -1.05 28.84
N LYS A 216 -55.09 -1.99 28.03
CA LYS A 216 -54.28 -2.95 27.27
C LYS A 216 -53.34 -2.24 26.30
N LEU A 217 -53.87 -1.33 25.47
CA LEU A 217 -53.08 -0.56 24.52
C LEU A 217 -51.98 0.26 25.21
N LYS A 218 -52.25 0.83 26.39
CA LYS A 218 -51.25 1.58 27.15
C LYS A 218 -50.15 0.69 27.71
N ASN A 219 -50.48 -0.53 28.14
CA ASN A 219 -49.49 -1.49 28.61
C ASN A 219 -48.60 -1.98 27.46
N GLU A 220 -49.20 -2.33 26.32
CA GLU A 220 -48.46 -2.70 25.10
C GLU A 220 -47.50 -1.57 24.64
N LEU A 221 -47.94 -0.31 24.76
CA LEU A 221 -47.09 0.85 24.44
C LEU A 221 -45.93 1.00 25.44
N HIS A 222 -46.15 0.71 26.72
CA HIS A 222 -45.07 0.71 27.72
C HIS A 222 -44.06 -0.41 27.45
N GLU A 223 -44.51 -1.59 27.06
CA GLU A 223 -43.64 -2.72 26.69
C GLU A 223 -42.80 -2.37 25.45
N LYS A 224 -43.44 -1.87 24.39
CA LYS A 224 -42.72 -1.44 23.17
C LYS A 224 -41.74 -0.30 23.41
N ASN A 225 -42.04 0.63 24.33
CA ASN A 225 -41.08 1.66 24.71
C ASN A 225 -39.85 1.09 25.40
N ARG A 226 -40.00 0.05 26.23
CA ARG A 226 -38.84 -0.64 26.85
C ARG A 226 -38.00 -1.37 25.81
N GLU A 227 -38.63 -2.01 24.83
CA GLU A 227 -37.94 -2.65 23.70
C GLU A 227 -37.15 -1.65 22.85
N ILE A 228 -37.70 -0.46 22.61
CA ILE A 228 -36.96 0.61 21.90
C ILE A 228 -35.81 1.15 22.75
N GLU A 229 -36.01 1.26 24.07
CA GLU A 229 -35.00 1.80 24.97
C GLU A 229 -33.79 0.87 25.12
N SER A 230 -33.97 -0.45 25.06
CA SER A 230 -32.86 -1.41 25.05
C SER A 230 -32.02 -1.33 23.76
N LEU A 231 -32.61 -0.91 22.63
CA LEU A 231 -31.93 -0.77 21.33
C LEU A 231 -31.29 0.62 21.11
N LYS A 232 -31.43 1.54 22.07
CA LYS A 232 -30.94 2.93 21.97
C LYS A 232 -29.42 3.04 21.82
N GLU A 233 -28.66 2.08 22.35
CA GLU A 233 -27.20 2.04 22.17
C GLU A 233 -26.80 1.74 20.72
N ALA A 234 -27.54 0.87 20.03
CA ALA A 234 -27.32 0.57 18.62
C ALA A 234 -27.63 1.78 17.74
N GLU A 235 -28.70 2.51 18.06
CA GLU A 235 -29.05 3.77 17.38
C GLU A 235 -27.94 4.82 17.52
N LYS A 236 -27.40 5.00 18.73
CA LYS A 236 -26.32 5.95 18.97
C LYS A 236 -25.07 5.63 18.14
N LYS A 237 -24.72 4.34 18.03
CA LYS A 237 -23.60 3.89 17.17
C LYS A 237 -23.85 4.22 15.69
N LEU A 238 -25.07 4.01 15.20
CA LEU A 238 -25.43 4.33 13.81
C LEU A 238 -25.40 5.82 13.53
N GLU A 239 -25.87 6.67 14.45
CA GLU A 239 -25.81 8.11 14.25
C GLU A 239 -24.35 8.60 14.18
N GLN A 240 -23.46 8.05 15.02
CA GLN A 240 -22.02 8.32 14.92
C GLN A 240 -21.45 7.91 13.56
N PHE A 241 -21.83 6.74 13.03
CA PHE A 241 -21.42 6.32 11.68
C PHE A 241 -21.95 7.26 10.60
N LYS A 242 -23.19 7.73 10.74
CA LYS A 242 -23.81 8.66 9.79
C LYS A 242 -23.11 10.03 9.81
N GLU A 243 -22.80 10.56 10.98
CA GLU A 243 -22.00 11.78 11.14
C GLU A 243 -20.63 11.62 10.45
N LEU A 244 -19.94 10.50 10.70
CA LEU A 244 -18.67 10.18 10.04
C LEU A 244 -18.81 10.09 8.52
N LEU A 245 -19.89 9.50 8.00
CA LEU A 245 -20.14 9.40 6.55
C LEU A 245 -20.37 10.78 5.92
N VAL A 246 -21.10 11.68 6.59
CA VAL A 246 -21.29 13.06 6.11
C VAL A 246 -19.95 13.80 6.07
N HIS A 247 -19.11 13.63 7.09
CA HIS A 247 -17.76 14.20 7.11
C HIS A 247 -16.84 13.59 6.02
N ALA A 248 -16.95 12.29 5.76
CA ALA A 248 -16.20 11.63 4.69
C ALA A 248 -16.67 12.10 3.30
N GLN A 249 -17.98 12.22 3.09
CA GLN A 249 -18.56 12.69 1.84
C GLN A 249 -18.17 14.14 1.55
N THR A 250 -18.28 15.04 2.54
CA THR A 250 -17.87 16.44 2.39
C THR A 250 -16.39 16.58 2.06
N ARG A 251 -15.52 15.75 2.64
CA ARG A 251 -14.09 15.72 2.27
C ARG A 251 -13.87 15.22 0.85
N MET A 252 -14.52 14.12 0.45
CA MET A 252 -14.43 13.60 -0.90
C MET A 252 -14.98 14.59 -1.93
N ASP A 253 -16.06 15.29 -1.61
CA ASP A 253 -16.65 16.33 -2.46
C ASP A 253 -15.75 17.56 -2.53
N TYR A 254 -15.08 17.94 -1.44
CA TYR A 254 -14.05 18.98 -1.45
C TYR A 254 -12.86 18.59 -2.32
N GLU A 255 -12.34 17.37 -2.17
CA GLU A 255 -11.26 16.83 -3.01
C GLU A 255 -11.68 16.78 -4.49
N ARG A 256 -12.91 16.35 -4.80
CA ARG A 256 -13.47 16.38 -6.15
C ARG A 256 -13.68 17.80 -6.68
N MET A 257 -14.05 18.75 -5.83
CA MET A 257 -14.23 20.15 -6.21
C MET A 257 -12.89 20.84 -6.48
N VAL A 258 -11.85 20.54 -5.70
CA VAL A 258 -10.48 21.02 -5.93
C VAL A 258 -9.87 20.39 -7.20
N VAL A 259 -10.27 19.17 -7.56
CA VAL A 259 -9.81 18.46 -8.77
C VAL A 259 -10.63 18.80 -10.03
N ARG A 260 -11.74 19.54 -9.91
CA ARG A 260 -12.52 20.00 -11.07
C ARG A 260 -11.72 21.03 -11.87
N LEU A 261 -11.54 20.76 -13.15
CA LEU A 261 -10.96 21.71 -14.09
C LEU A 261 -11.91 22.91 -14.26
N THR A 262 -11.35 24.11 -14.31
CA THR A 262 -12.10 25.31 -14.70
C THR A 262 -12.53 25.24 -16.17
N ALA A 263 -13.47 26.08 -16.61
CA ALA A 263 -13.91 26.12 -18.01
C ALA A 263 -12.73 26.36 -18.99
N GLU A 264 -11.80 27.23 -18.62
CA GLU A 264 -10.58 27.50 -19.39
C GLU A 264 -9.65 26.28 -19.46
N GLN A 265 -9.44 25.60 -18.33
CA GLN A 265 -8.61 24.39 -18.25
C GLN A 265 -9.23 23.22 -19.03
N THR A 266 -10.56 23.09 -19.01
CA THR A 266 -11.30 22.09 -19.78
C THR A 266 -11.19 22.35 -21.27
N ALA A 267 -11.27 23.62 -21.69
CA ALA A 267 -11.06 24.01 -23.08
C ALA A 267 -9.64 23.65 -23.55
N VAL A 268 -8.61 23.95 -22.74
CA VAL A 268 -7.22 23.55 -23.04
C VAL A 268 -7.11 22.03 -23.16
N LEU A 269 -7.68 21.26 -22.23
CA LEU A 269 -7.64 19.80 -22.26
C LEU A 269 -8.38 19.17 -23.46
N SER A 270 -9.43 19.83 -23.94
CA SER A 270 -10.15 19.43 -25.15
C SER A 270 -9.31 19.61 -26.41
N GLN A 271 -8.44 20.62 -26.44
CA GLN A 271 -7.55 20.93 -27.57
C GLN A 271 -6.30 20.05 -27.60
N ILE A 272 -5.96 19.36 -26.51
CA ILE A 272 -4.86 18.40 -26.46
C ILE A 272 -5.27 17.16 -27.27
N ALA A 273 -4.72 17.07 -28.48
CA ALA A 273 -4.66 15.86 -29.28
C ALA A 273 -3.40 15.08 -28.88
N LEU A 274 -3.57 13.84 -28.44
CA LEU A 274 -2.50 13.00 -27.90
C LEU A 274 -1.49 12.51 -28.95
N ASP A 275 -1.79 12.75 -30.24
CA ASP A 275 -0.98 12.32 -31.38
C ASP A 275 0.01 13.41 -31.86
N LYS A 276 0.07 14.58 -31.19
CA LYS A 276 0.92 15.72 -31.57
C LYS A 276 1.51 16.44 -30.36
N ASP A 277 2.63 17.11 -30.57
CA ASP A 277 3.24 17.98 -29.56
C ASP A 277 2.35 19.18 -29.26
N PHE A 278 2.18 19.49 -27.96
CA PHE A 278 1.38 20.62 -27.49
C PHE A 278 2.13 21.40 -26.41
N LEU A 279 1.91 22.71 -26.37
CA LEU A 279 2.53 23.61 -25.39
C LEU A 279 1.45 24.41 -24.65
N ILE A 280 1.34 24.20 -23.34
CA ILE A 280 0.40 24.93 -22.49
C ILE A 280 1.12 26.11 -21.84
N LYS A 281 0.75 27.33 -22.23
CA LYS A 281 1.22 28.57 -21.61
C LYS A 281 0.17 29.10 -20.64
N GLY A 282 0.60 29.65 -19.51
CA GLY A 282 -0.28 30.29 -18.52
C GLY A 282 0.54 31.05 -17.49
N THR A 283 -0.10 31.85 -16.65
CA THR A 283 0.56 32.50 -15.51
C THR A 283 0.85 31.49 -14.40
N ALA A 284 1.72 31.83 -13.44
CA ALA A 284 1.97 30.98 -12.29
C ALA A 284 0.67 30.84 -11.46
N GLY A 285 0.38 29.63 -10.97
CA GLY A 285 -0.80 29.37 -10.14
C GLY A 285 -2.09 29.03 -10.90
N THR A 286 -2.12 29.03 -12.24
CA THR A 286 -3.33 28.73 -13.02
C THR A 286 -3.68 27.24 -13.15
N GLY A 287 -3.09 26.38 -12.32
CA GLY A 287 -3.39 24.95 -12.29
C GLY A 287 -2.89 24.14 -13.49
N LYS A 288 -1.82 24.56 -14.18
CA LYS A 288 -1.22 23.82 -15.32
C LYS A 288 -0.91 22.36 -14.99
N THR A 289 -0.47 22.12 -13.75
CA THR A 289 -0.20 20.78 -13.22
C THR A 289 -1.45 19.90 -13.18
N LEU A 290 -2.59 20.46 -12.79
CA LEU A 290 -3.89 19.76 -12.79
C LEU A 290 -4.32 19.41 -14.21
N VAL A 291 -4.13 20.34 -15.16
CA VAL A 291 -4.41 20.10 -16.59
C VAL A 291 -3.53 18.99 -17.15
N LEU A 292 -2.24 18.98 -16.78
CA LEU A 292 -1.30 17.94 -17.18
C LEU A 292 -1.72 16.56 -16.64
N LEU A 293 -2.02 16.45 -15.34
CA LEU A 293 -2.49 15.21 -14.73
C LEU A 293 -3.77 14.69 -15.40
N LYS A 294 -4.72 15.59 -15.70
CA LYS A 294 -5.95 15.22 -16.41
C LYS A 294 -5.71 14.85 -17.88
N ALA A 295 -4.71 15.44 -18.54
CA ALA A 295 -4.31 15.02 -19.88
C ALA A 295 -3.68 13.61 -19.88
N ILE A 296 -2.92 13.27 -18.82
CA ILE A 296 -2.41 11.91 -18.60
C ILE A 296 -3.57 10.93 -18.36
N GLU A 297 -4.56 11.29 -17.54
CA GLU A 297 -5.77 10.47 -17.36
C GLU A 297 -6.51 10.26 -18.69
N LYS A 298 -6.65 11.30 -19.51
CA LYS A 298 -7.23 11.21 -20.87
C LYS A 298 -6.41 10.26 -21.76
N ALA A 299 -5.09 10.30 -21.68
CA ALA A 299 -4.17 9.42 -22.42
C ALA A 299 -4.22 7.96 -21.96
N LYS A 300 -4.34 7.73 -20.64
CA LYS A 300 -4.54 6.40 -20.04
C LYS A 300 -5.98 5.87 -20.25
N GLY A 301 -6.82 6.55 -21.06
CA GLY A 301 -8.19 6.13 -21.36
C GLY A 301 -9.19 6.31 -20.21
N ARG A 302 -8.81 7.01 -19.13
CA ARG A 302 -9.63 7.21 -17.92
C ARG A 302 -10.56 8.44 -18.00
N GLY A 303 -10.62 9.16 -19.11
CA GLY A 303 -11.65 10.19 -19.26
C GLY A 303 -11.60 10.98 -20.55
N THR A 304 -12.65 10.82 -21.38
CA THR A 304 -13.66 11.85 -21.66
C THR A 304 -14.68 11.27 -22.65
N GLY A 305 -15.85 10.85 -22.16
CA GLY A 305 -17.02 10.50 -22.99
C GLY A 305 -17.64 9.14 -22.65
N LYS A 306 -18.80 9.18 -21.96
CA LYS A 306 -19.71 8.05 -21.66
C LYS A 306 -19.32 7.05 -20.56
N ALA A 307 -18.77 7.49 -19.42
CA ALA A 307 -18.62 6.63 -18.24
C ALA A 307 -18.97 7.36 -16.92
N ASN A 308 -20.08 8.10 -16.92
CA ASN A 308 -20.84 8.40 -15.69
C ASN A 308 -21.86 7.28 -15.39
N ALA A 309 -21.72 6.11 -16.02
CA ALA A 309 -22.42 4.91 -15.63
C ALA A 309 -21.44 4.08 -14.79
N GLN A 310 -21.91 3.70 -13.61
CA GLN A 310 -21.38 2.65 -12.75
C GLN A 310 -20.80 1.46 -13.55
N ASN A 311 -19.80 0.78 -12.97
CA ASN A 311 -19.36 -0.62 -13.16
C ASN A 311 -17.82 -0.67 -12.97
N GLU A 312 -17.26 -1.21 -11.88
CA GLU A 312 -17.14 -2.65 -11.56
C GLU A 312 -17.20 -3.58 -12.78
N LEU A 313 -16.18 -4.44 -12.91
CA LEU A 313 -15.98 -5.49 -13.92
C LEU A 313 -15.12 -5.12 -15.14
N GLY A 314 -14.14 -6.01 -15.37
CA GLY A 314 -12.97 -5.78 -16.19
C GLY A 314 -13.23 -5.61 -17.67
N LEU A 315 -12.42 -4.74 -18.27
CA LEU A 315 -12.06 -4.73 -19.68
C LEU A 315 -10.66 -4.11 -19.80
N GLN A 316 -9.88 -4.63 -20.75
CA GLN A 316 -8.42 -4.55 -20.88
C GLN A 316 -7.82 -3.13 -20.74
N GLU A 317 -6.77 -3.03 -19.93
CA GLU A 317 -5.89 -1.87 -19.85
C GLU A 317 -5.29 -1.58 -21.24
N ILE A 318 -5.66 -0.45 -21.83
CA ILE A 318 -4.98 0.07 -23.01
C ILE A 318 -3.60 0.56 -22.54
N SER A 319 -2.57 -0.18 -22.94
CA SER A 319 -1.17 0.02 -22.59
C SER A 319 -0.57 1.20 -23.35
N GLY A 320 -0.66 2.39 -22.75
CA GLY A 320 0.15 3.55 -23.12
C GLY A 320 1.11 3.90 -21.99
N SER A 321 2.42 3.77 -22.21
CA SER A 321 3.42 4.25 -21.26
C SER A 321 3.54 5.77 -21.37
N VAL A 322 3.09 6.50 -20.35
CA VAL A 322 3.24 7.96 -20.27
C VAL A 322 4.43 8.28 -19.38
N ALA A 323 5.43 9.00 -19.91
CA ALA A 323 6.58 9.46 -19.13
C ALA A 323 6.37 10.92 -18.71
N LEU A 324 6.34 11.18 -17.40
CA LEU A 324 6.26 12.52 -16.84
C LEU A 324 7.66 13.04 -16.49
N LEU A 325 8.08 14.14 -17.13
CA LEU A 325 9.34 14.82 -16.82
C LEU A 325 9.06 16.11 -16.06
N THR A 326 9.44 16.16 -14.79
CA THR A 326 9.26 17.33 -13.92
C THR A 326 10.56 17.70 -13.22
N TYR A 327 10.74 18.99 -12.93
CA TYR A 327 11.91 19.47 -12.17
C TYR A 327 11.90 19.04 -10.69
N THR A 328 10.75 18.58 -10.18
CA THR A 328 10.56 18.16 -8.78
C THR A 328 9.85 16.81 -8.69
N ASN A 329 10.17 16.02 -7.65
CA ASN A 329 9.54 14.73 -7.36
C ASN A 329 8.13 14.85 -6.74
N THR A 330 7.58 16.07 -6.63
CA THR A 330 6.29 16.33 -5.98
C THR A 330 5.10 15.66 -6.68
N LEU A 331 5.25 15.33 -7.97
CA LEU A 331 4.19 14.75 -8.79
C LEU A 331 4.25 13.22 -8.90
N VAL A 332 5.30 12.58 -8.38
CA VAL A 332 5.45 11.12 -8.36
C VAL A 332 4.37 10.43 -7.51
N LYS A 333 3.76 11.16 -6.55
CA LYS A 333 2.68 10.64 -5.70
C LYS A 333 1.33 10.49 -6.41
N TYR A 334 1.19 11.01 -7.62
CA TYR A 334 -0.07 11.03 -8.38
C TYR A 334 -0.05 10.11 -9.62
N ASP A 335 0.99 9.27 -9.77
CA ASP A 335 1.10 8.32 -10.89
C ASP A 335 0.25 7.06 -10.71
#